data_AF-A0A231P1D7-F1
#
_entry.id   AF-A0A231P1D7-F1
#
_cell.length_a   1.000
_cell.length_b   1.000
_cell.length_c   1.000
_cell.angle_alpha   90.00
_cell.angle_beta   90.00
_cell.angle_gamma   90.00
#
_symmetry.space_group_name_H-M   'P 1'
#
loop_
_entity.id
_entity.type
_entity.pdbx_description
1 polymer ?
#
loop_
_entity_poly.entity_id
_entity_poly.type
_entity_poly.pdbx_seq_one_letter_code
_entity_poly.pdbx_strand_id
1 'polypeptide(L)'
;MVFARTLLFLFLLFCSAVPVLADVKIFVTNDVHGYVADNPEKKNIGYARLKALADGARAEGHTVFILDAGDAFSGSAFAQMDQGRTVAKLMGQTGYRVLTPGNHAFDYTLSEGPLYYSNELLGLVRENSLGKVDAVAENLRYKEADPPGMGTEPVVIYDETAKNKQGMRVIVTGVITPYSVKPSMRQALADYDFDLKPTPEATKKAVLDRLTQSLAPYDRSQDVVIVLSHLGYAGPKGDKDGRITGPDVAAVPNVDFVADGHSHKAVAPNRDYGAIYANGGRYLEHFMLITLDGKKGDMALKSYADVADVVPDKAMTDSIRQIDAAQGLEEVIFTSPDDSVFKDGHLRKDSTPLGRLICESMAKATDSAIALHTPGGIRAGLPGGPVHRRDLLDVLPFDDRLVAVEMTGKQIADTFKRGGGHGGRGLPQFYGLDVWAWRDGDGALHVAGLRLTSGEPLNPDKKYRVALNGFMARNMNLPTKNDRGNLVDALEKQLKKGVDAEALRSGKNLFVFADQTAAEEVFRQAGNR
;
A
#
# COMPACT_ATOMS: atom_id res chain seq x y z
N MET A 1 69.28 -17.71 -55.46
CA MET A 1 68.00 -16.98 -55.60
C MET A 1 67.03 -17.59 -54.59
N VAL A 2 66.77 -16.99 -53.42
CA VAL A 2 65.98 -15.76 -53.17
C VAL A 2 64.49 -16.07 -53.39
N PHE A 3 63.50 -15.91 -52.51
CA PHE A 3 63.28 -15.31 -51.17
C PHE A 3 61.99 -16.00 -50.62
N ALA A 4 61.92 -16.40 -49.35
CA ALA A 4 61.19 -15.70 -48.27
C ALA A 4 59.76 -15.24 -48.59
N ARG A 5 58.77 -15.72 -47.79
CA ARG A 5 57.82 -14.85 -47.06
C ARG A 5 56.92 -15.66 -46.11
N THR A 6 57.37 -15.66 -44.85
CA THR A 6 56.59 -15.47 -43.63
C THR A 6 55.14 -15.02 -43.86
N LEU A 7 54.16 -15.84 -43.52
CA LEU A 7 52.84 -15.34 -43.10
C LEU A 7 52.69 -15.63 -41.61
N LEU A 8 52.77 -14.52 -40.89
CA LEU A 8 52.62 -14.35 -39.46
C LEU A 8 51.21 -14.79 -39.05
N PHE A 9 51.12 -15.82 -38.20
CA PHE A 9 49.92 -16.16 -37.45
C PHE A 9 49.68 -15.03 -36.42
N LEU A 10 49.10 -13.91 -36.86
CA LEU A 10 48.52 -12.93 -35.96
C LEU A 10 47.12 -13.42 -35.62
N PHE A 11 47.01 -14.29 -34.60
CA PHE A 11 45.73 -14.55 -33.97
C PHE A 11 45.33 -13.25 -33.28
N LEU A 12 44.47 -12.49 -33.95
CA LEU A 12 43.77 -11.34 -33.41
C LEU A 12 43.08 -11.81 -32.12
N LEU A 13 43.69 -11.47 -30.99
CA LEU A 13 42.98 -11.22 -29.73
C LEU A 13 41.94 -10.14 -30.04
N PHE A 14 40.77 -10.56 -30.53
CA PHE A 14 39.55 -9.82 -30.31
C PHE A 14 39.31 -9.89 -28.80
N CYS A 15 39.94 -8.96 -28.09
CA CYS A 15 39.45 -8.45 -26.85
C CYS A 15 38.08 -7.84 -27.19
N SER A 16 37.04 -8.67 -27.24
CA SER A 16 35.69 -8.19 -27.10
C SER A 16 35.70 -7.47 -25.77
N ALA A 17 35.73 -6.14 -25.81
CA ALA A 17 35.52 -5.33 -24.63
C ALA A 17 34.21 -5.85 -24.03
N VAL A 18 34.32 -6.60 -22.94
CA VAL A 18 33.17 -7.03 -22.17
C VAL A 18 32.46 -5.72 -21.84
N PRO A 19 31.20 -5.53 -22.27
CA PRO A 19 30.48 -4.32 -21.95
C PRO A 19 30.56 -4.16 -20.44
N VAL A 20 30.93 -2.95 -20.00
CA VAL A 20 31.07 -2.61 -18.58
C VAL A 20 29.73 -2.91 -17.91
N LEU A 21 29.63 -4.07 -17.29
CA LEU A 21 28.47 -4.54 -16.57
C LEU A 21 28.46 -3.82 -15.23
N ALA A 22 27.33 -3.17 -14.90
CA ALA A 22 27.08 -2.55 -13.61
C ALA A 22 27.52 -3.46 -12.44
N ASP A 23 28.02 -2.90 -11.35
CA ASP A 23 28.57 -3.71 -10.26
C ASP A 23 27.51 -4.16 -9.24
N VAL A 24 26.44 -3.36 -9.07
CA VAL A 24 25.37 -3.65 -8.09
C VAL A 24 23.99 -3.40 -8.72
N LYS A 25 23.06 -4.36 -8.54
CA LYS A 25 21.65 -4.23 -8.88
C LYS A 25 20.79 -4.34 -7.62
N ILE A 26 19.91 -3.38 -7.39
CA ILE A 26 19.06 -3.32 -6.19
C ILE A 26 17.61 -3.27 -6.65
N PHE A 27 16.87 -4.31 -6.30
CA PHE A 27 15.45 -4.44 -6.56
C PHE A 27 14.71 -3.93 -5.32
N VAL A 28 13.82 -2.97 -5.48
CA VAL A 28 13.04 -2.41 -4.35
C VAL A 28 11.56 -2.53 -4.65
N THR A 29 10.83 -3.13 -3.72
CA THR A 29 9.36 -3.25 -3.77
C THR A 29 8.71 -2.36 -2.74
N ASN A 30 7.42 -2.08 -2.89
CA ASN A 30 6.60 -1.38 -1.91
C ASN A 30 5.14 -1.82 -2.05
N ASP A 31 4.39 -1.76 -0.95
CA ASP A 31 2.93 -1.96 -0.93
C ASP A 31 2.48 -3.24 -1.66
N VAL A 32 3.27 -4.31 -1.53
CA VAL A 32 2.97 -5.62 -2.15
C VAL A 32 1.64 -6.16 -1.64
N HIS A 33 1.29 -5.86 -0.39
CA HIS A 33 0.04 -6.24 0.24
C HIS A 33 -0.33 -7.74 0.14
N GLY A 34 0.67 -8.62 0.14
CA GLY A 34 0.49 -10.07 -0.01
C GLY A 34 0.12 -10.55 -1.41
N TYR A 35 0.16 -9.70 -2.44
CA TYR A 35 0.04 -10.11 -3.85
C TYR A 35 1.35 -10.76 -4.32
N VAL A 36 1.62 -11.96 -3.80
CA VAL A 36 2.89 -12.69 -3.99
C VAL A 36 2.94 -13.51 -5.28
N ALA A 37 1.78 -13.85 -5.85
CA ALA A 37 1.70 -14.67 -7.04
C ALA A 37 2.00 -13.86 -8.31
N ASP A 38 2.68 -14.49 -9.27
CA ASP A 38 2.76 -14.00 -10.64
C ASP A 38 1.35 -14.08 -11.25
N ASN A 39 0.86 -12.95 -11.75
CA ASN A 39 -0.46 -12.86 -12.37
C ASN A 39 -0.41 -11.92 -13.58
N PRO A 40 -0.34 -12.45 -14.82
CA PRO A 40 -0.30 -11.64 -16.03
C PRO A 40 -1.56 -10.79 -16.24
N GLU A 41 -2.73 -11.29 -15.85
CA GLU A 41 -4.02 -10.61 -16.07
C GLU A 41 -4.16 -9.38 -15.17
N LYS A 42 -3.79 -9.53 -13.90
CA LYS A 42 -3.75 -8.44 -12.91
C LYS A 42 -2.43 -7.65 -12.96
N LYS A 43 -1.50 -8.03 -13.84
CA LYS A 43 -0.16 -7.43 -14.04
C LYS A 43 0.72 -7.47 -12.79
N ASN A 44 0.54 -8.47 -11.91
CA ASN A 44 1.40 -8.67 -10.75
C ASN A 44 2.63 -9.48 -11.17
N ILE A 45 3.81 -8.96 -10.88
CA ILE A 45 5.09 -9.63 -11.21
C ILE A 45 5.27 -10.89 -10.34
N GLY A 46 4.86 -10.82 -9.07
CA GLY A 46 4.99 -11.91 -8.12
C GLY A 46 6.43 -12.17 -7.66
N TYR A 47 6.55 -12.84 -6.51
CA TYR A 47 7.84 -13.14 -5.89
C TYR A 47 8.66 -14.17 -6.68
N ALA A 48 8.02 -15.14 -7.33
CA ALA A 48 8.72 -16.13 -8.13
C ALA A 48 9.48 -15.50 -9.31
N ARG A 49 8.89 -14.50 -9.99
CA ARG A 49 9.56 -13.78 -11.08
C ARG A 49 10.59 -12.80 -10.55
N LEU A 50 10.29 -12.08 -9.46
CA LEU A 50 11.26 -11.20 -8.81
C LEU A 50 12.52 -11.97 -8.39
N LYS A 51 12.34 -13.18 -7.82
CA LYS A 51 13.43 -14.09 -7.50
C LYS A 51 14.24 -14.47 -8.74
N ALA A 52 13.59 -14.90 -9.81
CA ALA A 52 14.26 -15.28 -11.05
C ALA A 52 15.07 -14.12 -11.66
N LEU A 53 14.54 -12.89 -11.63
CA LEU A 53 15.25 -11.68 -12.05
C LEU A 53 16.51 -11.43 -11.21
N ALA A 54 16.38 -11.51 -9.89
CA ALA A 54 17.50 -11.30 -8.97
C ALA A 54 18.57 -12.39 -9.12
N ASP A 55 18.16 -13.65 -9.27
CA ASP A 55 19.07 -14.78 -9.44
C ASP A 55 19.76 -14.77 -10.82
N GLY A 56 19.06 -14.35 -11.88
CA GLY A 56 19.65 -14.08 -13.18
C GLY A 56 20.72 -12.99 -13.11
N ALA A 57 20.43 -11.88 -12.42
CA ALA A 57 21.43 -10.83 -12.18
C ALA A 57 22.64 -11.33 -11.37
N ARG A 58 22.45 -12.20 -10.38
CA ARG A 58 23.57 -12.84 -9.65
C ARG A 58 24.40 -13.74 -10.57
N ALA A 59 23.75 -14.50 -11.46
CA ALA A 59 24.43 -15.37 -12.42
C ALA A 59 25.24 -14.57 -13.46
N GLU A 60 24.79 -13.35 -13.80
CA GLU A 60 25.54 -12.38 -14.62
C GLU A 60 26.75 -11.76 -13.87
N GLY A 61 26.92 -12.06 -12.58
CA GLY A 61 28.03 -11.60 -11.76
C GLY A 61 27.77 -10.28 -11.02
N HIS A 62 26.53 -9.81 -10.96
CA HIS A 62 26.18 -8.61 -10.20
C HIS A 62 26.11 -8.90 -8.70
N THR A 63 26.49 -7.92 -7.87
CA THR A 63 26.06 -7.91 -6.46
C THR A 63 24.58 -7.51 -6.42
N VAL A 64 23.74 -8.33 -5.79
CA VAL A 64 22.27 -8.14 -5.85
C VAL A 64 21.64 -8.00 -4.47
N PHE A 65 20.81 -6.96 -4.33
CA PHE A 65 19.96 -6.72 -3.17
C PHE A 65 18.48 -6.71 -3.54
N ILE A 66 17.63 -7.24 -2.66
CA ILE A 66 16.18 -7.07 -2.73
C ILE A 66 15.74 -6.39 -1.44
N LEU A 67 15.09 -5.23 -1.55
CA LEU A 67 14.66 -4.38 -0.45
C LEU A 67 13.14 -4.15 -0.51
N ASP A 68 12.52 -3.86 0.63
CA ASP A 68 11.10 -3.51 0.69
C ASP A 68 10.85 -2.19 1.42
N ALA A 69 10.10 -1.29 0.79
CA ALA A 69 9.70 0.01 1.32
C ALA A 69 8.36 -0.02 2.07
N GLY A 70 7.92 -1.18 2.58
CA GLY A 70 6.84 -1.34 3.54
C GLY A 70 5.51 -1.83 2.93
N ASP A 71 4.57 -2.17 3.82
CA ASP A 71 3.23 -2.70 3.50
C ASP A 71 3.21 -4.02 2.70
N ALA A 72 4.16 -4.91 2.95
CA ALA A 72 4.19 -6.23 2.32
C ALA A 72 3.18 -7.23 2.91
N PHE A 73 2.94 -7.20 4.23
CA PHE A 73 2.42 -8.36 4.98
C PHE A 73 0.90 -8.50 5.10
N SER A 74 0.09 -7.54 4.64
CA SER A 74 -1.37 -7.59 4.75
C SER A 74 -2.05 -6.96 3.54
N GLY A 75 -3.37 -7.10 3.37
CA GLY A 75 -4.09 -6.42 2.28
C GLY A 75 -4.53 -7.30 1.10
N SER A 76 -4.39 -8.61 1.23
CA SER A 76 -4.96 -9.62 0.33
C SER A 76 -5.61 -10.75 1.14
N ALA A 77 -6.44 -11.56 0.48
CA ALA A 77 -6.94 -12.80 1.05
C ALA A 77 -5.78 -13.70 1.50
N PHE A 78 -4.78 -13.85 0.64
CA PHE A 78 -3.59 -14.68 0.87
C PHE A 78 -2.89 -14.32 2.18
N ALA A 79 -2.71 -13.02 2.45
CA ALA A 79 -2.06 -12.56 3.67
C ALA A 79 -2.92 -12.68 4.93
N GLN A 80 -4.23 -12.48 4.84
CA GLN A 80 -5.09 -12.48 6.04
C GLN A 80 -5.24 -13.86 6.68
N MET A 81 -5.21 -14.93 5.88
CA MET A 81 -5.50 -16.29 6.35
C MET A 81 -4.58 -16.73 7.50
N ASP A 82 -3.32 -16.32 7.48
CA ASP A 82 -2.36 -16.62 8.55
C ASP A 82 -1.69 -15.37 9.12
N GLN A 83 -2.32 -14.21 8.92
CA GLN A 83 -1.85 -12.90 9.37
C GLN A 83 -0.43 -12.57 8.87
N GLY A 84 -0.15 -12.89 7.60
CA GLY A 84 1.07 -12.50 6.90
C GLY A 84 2.26 -13.43 7.09
N ARG A 85 2.12 -14.52 7.89
CA ARG A 85 3.22 -15.45 8.17
C ARG A 85 3.76 -16.11 6.91
N THR A 86 2.88 -16.53 6.00
CA THR A 86 3.32 -17.13 4.74
C THR A 86 3.97 -16.11 3.83
N VAL A 87 3.46 -14.87 3.78
CA VAL A 87 4.11 -13.78 3.04
C VAL A 87 5.54 -13.56 3.56
N ALA A 88 5.73 -13.53 4.88
CA ALA A 88 7.04 -13.40 5.50
C ALA A 88 8.01 -14.54 5.11
N LYS A 89 7.56 -15.79 5.15
CA LYS A 89 8.37 -16.95 4.71
C LYS A 89 8.79 -16.81 3.24
N LEU A 90 7.85 -16.43 2.37
CA LEU A 90 8.12 -16.24 0.95
C LEU A 90 9.08 -15.08 0.68
N MET A 91 9.01 -13.98 1.45
CA MET A 91 10.00 -12.89 1.38
C MET A 91 11.41 -13.39 1.74
N GLY A 92 11.54 -14.20 2.80
CA GLY A 92 12.81 -14.83 3.15
C GLY A 92 13.37 -15.67 1.99
N GLN A 93 12.54 -16.53 1.41
CA GLN A 93 12.91 -17.41 0.27
C GLN A 93 13.23 -16.65 -1.02
N THR A 94 12.62 -15.47 -1.21
CA THR A 94 12.89 -14.58 -2.35
C THR A 94 14.27 -13.92 -2.21
N GLY A 95 14.75 -13.74 -0.97
CA GLY A 95 16.06 -13.16 -0.67
C GLY A 95 16.01 -11.67 -0.35
N TYR A 96 14.92 -11.19 0.26
CA TYR A 96 14.87 -9.83 0.82
C TYR A 96 15.93 -9.65 1.90
N ARG A 97 16.59 -8.47 1.89
CA ARG A 97 17.70 -8.16 2.80
C ARG A 97 17.41 -6.99 3.75
N VAL A 98 16.67 -5.98 3.29
CA VAL A 98 16.28 -4.85 4.15
C VAL A 98 14.81 -4.54 3.96
N LEU A 99 14.12 -4.33 5.07
CA LEU A 99 12.71 -3.95 5.09
C LEU A 99 12.54 -2.68 5.93
N THR A 100 11.69 -1.76 5.49
CA THR A 100 11.11 -0.73 6.36
C THR A 100 9.68 -1.14 6.71
N PRO A 101 9.20 -0.91 7.95
CA PRO A 101 7.80 -1.09 8.25
C PRO A 101 6.95 -0.07 7.48
N GLY A 102 5.83 -0.53 6.93
CA GLY A 102 4.76 0.36 6.49
C GLY A 102 3.67 0.50 7.55
N ASN A 103 2.65 1.31 7.30
CA ASN A 103 1.59 1.50 8.30
C ASN A 103 0.71 0.26 8.51
N HIS A 104 0.70 -0.67 7.56
CA HIS A 104 0.00 -1.94 7.66
C HIS A 104 0.83 -3.03 8.37
N ALA A 105 2.09 -2.77 8.71
CA ALA A 105 2.89 -3.64 9.58
C ALA A 105 2.22 -3.87 10.94
N PHE A 106 1.40 -2.93 11.38
CA PHE A 106 0.70 -2.94 12.66
C PHE A 106 -0.78 -3.33 12.54
N ASP A 107 -1.23 -3.91 11.43
CA ASP A 107 -2.67 -4.20 11.25
C ASP A 107 -3.17 -5.39 12.07
N TYR A 108 -2.30 -6.37 12.34
CA TYR A 108 -2.62 -7.53 13.15
C TYR A 108 -2.36 -7.21 14.64
N THR A 109 -3.39 -7.15 15.49
CA THR A 109 -3.20 -6.88 16.94
C THR A 109 -4.13 -7.66 17.89
N LEU A 110 -3.57 -8.15 19.01
CA LEU A 110 -3.93 -7.89 20.43
C LEU A 110 -3.51 -9.01 21.40
N SER A 111 -3.33 -10.26 20.95
CA SER A 111 -2.87 -11.35 21.85
C SER A 111 -1.36 -11.33 22.10
N GLU A 112 -0.56 -10.74 21.20
CA GLU A 112 0.90 -10.72 21.25
C GLU A 112 1.52 -9.30 21.33
N GLY A 113 0.68 -8.24 21.35
CA GLY A 113 1.12 -6.85 21.38
C GLY A 113 1.65 -6.32 20.02
N PRO A 114 2.12 -5.06 19.94
CA PRO A 114 2.61 -4.46 18.70
C PRO A 114 3.97 -5.01 18.26
N LEU A 115 4.49 -6.03 18.95
CA LEU A 115 5.69 -6.76 18.60
C LEU A 115 5.47 -7.82 17.51
N TYR A 116 4.23 -8.03 17.05
CA TYR A 116 3.93 -9.05 16.04
C TYR A 116 4.74 -8.89 14.76
N TYR A 117 4.88 -7.65 14.25
CA TYR A 117 5.75 -7.37 13.11
C TYR A 117 7.20 -7.77 13.39
N SER A 118 7.74 -7.36 14.53
CA SER A 118 9.15 -7.55 14.89
C SER A 118 9.51 -8.99 15.25
N ASN A 119 8.68 -9.66 16.03
CA ASN A 119 9.01 -10.94 16.64
C ASN A 119 8.64 -12.09 15.71
N GLU A 120 7.46 -12.02 15.10
CA GLU A 120 6.93 -13.11 14.29
C GLU A 120 7.29 -12.89 12.81
N LEU A 121 6.82 -11.80 12.20
CA LEU A 121 6.96 -11.62 10.75
C LEU A 121 8.42 -11.45 10.34
N LEU A 122 9.16 -10.52 10.95
CA LEU A 122 10.60 -10.37 10.67
C LEU A 122 11.40 -11.62 11.08
N GLY A 123 11.00 -12.32 12.16
CA GLY A 123 11.57 -13.61 12.55
C GLY A 123 11.45 -14.63 11.43
N LEU A 124 10.25 -14.81 10.89
CA LEU A 124 9.98 -15.71 9.76
C LEU A 124 10.73 -15.32 8.48
N VAL A 125 10.84 -14.03 8.16
CA VAL A 125 11.67 -13.58 7.03
C VAL A 125 13.13 -14.03 7.23
N ARG A 126 13.69 -13.79 8.43
CA ARG A 126 15.07 -14.14 8.78
C ARG A 126 15.31 -15.66 8.75
N GLU A 127 14.42 -16.44 9.35
CA GLU A 127 14.51 -17.91 9.41
C GLU A 127 14.45 -18.57 8.03
N ASN A 128 13.78 -17.92 7.07
CA ASN A 128 13.61 -18.43 5.72
C ASN A 128 14.55 -17.77 4.70
N SER A 129 15.46 -16.91 5.15
CA SER A 129 16.46 -16.26 4.30
C SER A 129 17.80 -17.00 4.37
N LEU A 130 18.51 -17.04 3.24
CA LEU A 130 19.88 -17.57 3.17
C LEU A 130 20.93 -16.61 3.75
N GLY A 131 20.54 -15.36 4.06
CA GLY A 131 21.44 -14.32 4.51
C GLY A 131 20.84 -13.45 5.60
N LYS A 132 21.66 -12.52 6.12
CA LYS A 132 21.22 -11.54 7.12
C LYS A 132 20.10 -10.68 6.54
N VAL A 133 19.02 -10.54 7.30
CA VAL A 133 17.90 -9.64 7.02
C VAL A 133 17.79 -8.60 8.12
N ASP A 134 17.87 -7.34 7.72
CA ASP A 134 17.76 -6.18 8.59
C ASP A 134 16.42 -5.46 8.39
N ALA A 135 15.98 -4.77 9.43
CA ALA A 135 14.87 -3.83 9.35
C ALA A 135 15.38 -2.43 9.68
N VAL A 136 14.84 -1.39 9.05
CA VAL A 136 15.26 0.00 9.26
C VAL A 136 14.09 0.95 9.40
N ALA A 137 14.16 1.86 10.36
CA ALA A 137 13.19 2.95 10.53
C ALA A 137 13.74 4.01 11.51
N GLU A 138 14.15 5.17 10.99
CA GLU A 138 14.73 6.27 11.78
C GLU A 138 13.75 6.91 12.76
N ASN A 139 12.49 7.01 12.34
CA ASN A 139 11.42 7.63 13.11
C ASN A 139 10.49 6.58 13.73
N LEU A 140 10.98 5.38 14.02
CA LEU A 140 10.25 4.38 14.80
C LEU A 140 11.17 3.87 15.90
N ARG A 141 10.82 4.14 17.15
CA ARG A 141 11.60 3.67 18.30
C ARG A 141 10.67 3.04 19.31
N TYR A 142 11.09 1.93 19.89
CA TYR A 142 10.42 1.42 21.07
C TYR A 142 10.68 2.35 22.25
N LYS A 143 9.68 2.57 23.09
CA LYS A 143 9.81 3.48 24.24
C LYS A 143 10.56 2.85 25.41
N GLU A 144 10.53 1.53 25.53
CA GLU A 144 11.32 0.79 26.52
C GLU A 144 12.60 0.24 25.88
N ALA A 145 13.22 -0.78 26.50
CA ALA A 145 14.33 -1.49 25.87
C ALA A 145 13.85 -2.29 24.66
N ASP A 146 14.60 -2.26 23.55
CA ASP A 146 14.26 -3.02 22.35
C ASP A 146 14.01 -4.50 22.71
N PRO A 147 12.82 -5.04 22.44
CA PRO A 147 12.53 -6.43 22.67
C PRO A 147 13.38 -7.28 21.73
N PRO A 148 13.76 -8.49 22.16
CA PRO A 148 14.53 -9.41 21.34
C PRO A 148 13.87 -9.59 19.98
N GLY A 149 14.62 -9.32 18.90
CA GLY A 149 14.12 -9.48 17.53
C GLY A 149 13.53 -8.22 16.89
N MET A 150 13.29 -7.13 17.63
CA MET A 150 12.81 -5.88 17.04
C MET A 150 13.78 -5.28 16.04
N GLY A 151 15.04 -5.08 16.45
CA GLY A 151 16.19 -4.70 15.64
C GLY A 151 15.89 -3.87 14.39
N THR A 152 15.10 -2.79 14.52
CA THR A 152 15.10 -1.74 13.50
C THR A 152 16.33 -0.91 13.77
N GLU A 153 17.32 -1.03 12.90
CA GLU A 153 18.51 -0.18 12.98
C GLU A 153 18.16 1.18 12.34
N PRO A 154 18.70 2.30 12.84
CA PRO A 154 18.51 3.59 12.18
C PRO A 154 19.13 3.56 10.78
N VAL A 155 20.31 2.96 10.66
CA VAL A 155 21.02 2.79 9.40
C VAL A 155 21.73 1.43 9.39
N VAL A 156 21.64 0.70 8.29
CA VAL A 156 22.46 -0.49 8.04
C VAL A 156 23.43 -0.26 6.90
N ILE A 157 24.63 -0.83 7.05
CA ILE A 157 25.71 -0.72 6.09
C ILE A 157 26.02 -2.10 5.57
N TYR A 158 25.91 -2.26 4.26
CA TYR A 158 26.40 -3.44 3.57
C TYR A 158 27.68 -3.11 2.85
N ASP A 159 28.76 -3.38 3.56
CA ASP A 159 30.11 -3.31 3.03
C ASP A 159 30.37 -4.55 2.17
N GLU A 160 30.10 -4.41 0.88
CA GLU A 160 30.45 -5.43 -0.11
C GLU A 160 31.73 -5.04 -0.87
N THR A 161 32.60 -4.21 -0.29
CA THR A 161 33.81 -3.70 -0.96
C THR A 161 34.69 -4.82 -1.54
N ALA A 162 34.70 -5.99 -0.90
CA ALA A 162 35.44 -7.16 -1.34
C ALA A 162 34.72 -8.00 -2.41
N LYS A 163 33.42 -7.76 -2.66
CA LYS A 163 32.56 -8.56 -3.54
C LYS A 163 32.05 -7.80 -4.76
N ASN A 164 32.13 -6.47 -4.77
CA ASN A 164 31.86 -5.65 -5.95
C ASN A 164 33.13 -4.91 -6.42
N LYS A 165 33.30 -4.77 -7.74
CA LYS A 165 34.59 -4.37 -8.34
C LYS A 165 35.01 -2.94 -7.98
N GLN A 166 34.04 -2.07 -7.69
CA GLN A 166 34.28 -0.66 -7.38
C GLN A 166 34.30 -0.34 -5.88
N GLY A 167 34.23 -1.33 -5.02
CA GLY A 167 34.36 -1.11 -3.57
C GLY A 167 33.17 -0.39 -2.96
N MET A 168 31.98 -0.47 -3.56
CA MET A 168 30.78 0.23 -3.12
C MET A 168 30.24 -0.33 -1.80
N ARG A 169 29.78 0.58 -0.94
CA ARG A 169 29.00 0.30 0.26
C ARG A 169 27.57 0.73 0.01
N VAL A 170 26.62 -0.14 0.33
CA VAL A 170 25.19 0.18 0.25
C VAL A 170 24.70 0.52 1.65
N ILE A 171 24.34 1.78 1.85
CA ILE A 171 23.86 2.33 3.12
C ILE A 171 22.35 2.45 2.99
N VAL A 172 21.62 1.78 3.87
CA VAL A 172 20.16 1.75 3.82
C VAL A 172 19.59 2.27 5.14
N THR A 173 18.62 3.17 5.04
CA THR A 173 17.79 3.62 6.15
C THR A 173 16.31 3.60 5.75
N GLY A 174 15.41 3.81 6.72
CA GLY A 174 13.97 3.77 6.49
C GLY A 174 13.23 4.87 7.22
N VAL A 175 12.06 5.25 6.70
CA VAL A 175 11.15 6.21 7.34
C VAL A 175 9.73 5.72 7.18
N ILE A 176 8.96 5.71 8.26
CA ILE A 176 7.55 5.31 8.26
C ILE A 176 6.65 6.52 8.48
N THR A 177 5.47 6.57 7.86
CA THR A 177 4.50 7.64 8.08
C THR A 177 4.09 7.75 9.56
N PRO A 178 4.32 8.89 10.24
CA PRO A 178 3.90 9.08 11.62
C PRO A 178 2.40 9.41 11.75
N TYR A 179 1.74 9.70 10.62
CA TYR A 179 0.35 10.19 10.58
C TYR A 179 -0.68 9.13 10.21
N SER A 180 -0.25 7.88 10.01
CA SER A 180 -1.17 6.77 9.86
C SER A 180 -1.81 6.46 11.21
N VAL A 181 -2.80 7.27 11.60
CA VAL A 181 -3.59 7.09 12.82
C VAL A 181 -4.63 5.98 12.66
N LYS A 182 -4.21 4.80 12.17
CA LYS A 182 -5.02 3.60 12.34
C LYS A 182 -5.19 3.34 13.83
N PRO A 183 -6.34 2.82 14.26
CA PRO A 183 -6.53 2.44 15.66
C PRO A 183 -5.47 1.45 16.16
N SER A 184 -4.98 0.56 15.29
CA SER A 184 -3.89 -0.34 15.60
C SER A 184 -2.54 0.38 15.73
N MET A 185 -2.25 1.35 14.87
CA MET A 185 -1.11 2.25 15.07
C MET A 185 -1.27 3.16 16.30
N ARG A 186 -2.48 3.55 16.71
CA ARG A 186 -2.70 4.25 18.00
C ARG A 186 -2.42 3.35 19.20
N GLN A 187 -2.66 2.05 19.08
CA GLN A 187 -2.20 1.09 20.09
C GLN A 187 -0.68 0.98 20.03
N ALA A 188 -0.08 0.93 18.84
CA ALA A 188 1.38 0.97 18.70
C ALA A 188 1.98 2.26 19.30
N LEU A 189 1.29 3.40 19.25
CA LEU A 189 1.73 4.64 19.95
C LEU A 189 1.82 4.49 21.46
N ALA A 190 1.26 3.45 22.09
CA ALA A 190 1.52 3.16 23.50
C ALA A 190 2.99 2.79 23.69
N ASP A 191 3.50 1.94 22.80
CA ASP A 191 4.78 1.25 22.97
C ASP A 191 5.90 1.82 22.07
N TYR A 192 5.53 2.53 21.00
CA TYR A 192 6.43 3.11 20.01
C TYR A 192 6.33 4.64 19.95
N ASP A 193 7.47 5.29 19.75
CA ASP A 193 7.61 6.70 19.39
C ASP A 193 7.87 6.83 17.89
N PHE A 194 6.95 7.51 17.19
CA PHE A 194 7.02 7.77 15.75
C PHE A 194 7.71 9.13 15.42
N ASP A 195 8.34 9.73 16.42
CA ASP A 195 8.90 11.10 16.41
C ASP A 195 7.84 12.20 16.18
N LEU A 196 6.57 11.91 16.55
CA LEU A 196 5.45 12.85 16.45
C LEU A 196 5.69 14.09 17.30
N LYS A 197 5.48 15.26 16.71
CA LYS A 197 5.54 16.59 17.35
C LYS A 197 4.15 17.25 17.34
N PRO A 198 3.96 18.38 18.06
CA PRO A 198 2.65 19.04 18.17
C PRO A 198 2.02 19.47 16.83
N THR A 199 2.83 19.74 15.81
CA THR A 199 2.33 20.07 14.46
C THR A 199 2.94 19.17 13.39
N PRO A 200 2.27 19.02 12.23
CA PRO A 200 2.83 18.28 11.11
C PRO A 200 4.19 18.81 10.62
N GLU A 201 4.35 20.13 10.56
CA GLU A 201 5.58 20.78 10.10
C GLU A 201 6.72 20.55 11.08
N ALA A 202 6.45 20.62 12.39
CA ALA A 202 7.44 20.34 13.42
C ALA A 202 7.89 18.87 13.38
N THR A 203 6.96 17.95 13.13
CA THR A 203 7.25 16.51 12.98
C THR A 203 8.08 16.27 11.73
N LYS A 204 7.68 16.86 10.58
CA LYS A 204 8.44 16.81 9.33
C LYS A 204 9.86 17.30 9.55
N LYS A 205 10.04 18.46 10.18
CA LYS A 205 11.35 19.01 10.49
C LYS A 205 12.18 18.06 11.35
N ALA A 206 11.60 17.51 12.43
CA ALA A 206 12.31 16.60 13.32
C ALA A 206 12.82 15.34 12.61
N VAL A 207 11.99 14.73 11.75
CA VAL A 207 12.37 13.54 10.98
C VAL A 207 13.46 13.87 9.95
N LEU A 208 13.36 15.01 9.25
CA LEU A 208 14.37 15.43 8.28
C LEU A 208 15.70 15.82 8.96
N ASP A 209 15.66 16.50 10.11
CA ASP A 209 16.84 16.82 10.91
C ASP A 209 17.56 15.53 11.35
N ARG A 210 16.80 14.53 11.81
CA ARG A 210 17.33 13.22 12.20
C ARG A 210 18.01 12.52 11.03
N LEU A 211 17.35 12.41 9.87
CA LEU A 211 17.93 11.81 8.68
C LEU A 211 19.22 12.52 8.26
N THR A 212 19.20 13.86 8.28
CA THR A 212 20.39 14.67 7.97
C THR A 212 21.54 14.34 8.92
N GLN A 213 21.27 14.22 10.21
CA GLN A 213 22.28 13.88 11.21
C GLN A 213 22.80 12.45 11.05
N SER A 214 21.91 11.46 10.90
CA SER A 214 22.25 10.04 10.77
C SER A 214 23.03 9.75 9.48
N LEU A 215 22.75 10.51 8.41
CA LEU A 215 23.36 10.30 7.09
C LEU A 215 24.58 11.20 6.80
N ALA A 216 24.85 12.19 7.64
CA ALA A 216 26.03 13.04 7.52
C ALA A 216 27.37 12.27 7.39
N PRO A 217 27.60 11.14 8.11
CA PRO A 217 28.86 10.40 8.00
C PRO A 217 29.09 9.61 6.69
N TYR A 218 28.07 9.49 5.83
CA TYR A 218 28.11 8.66 4.62
C TYR A 218 28.27 9.49 3.35
N ASP A 219 29.40 10.20 3.24
CA ASP A 219 29.70 11.11 2.14
C ASP A 219 30.75 10.58 1.15
N ARG A 220 31.30 9.39 1.41
CA ARG A 220 32.43 8.86 0.64
C ARG A 220 32.04 8.62 -0.81
N SER A 221 33.03 8.61 -1.70
CA SER A 221 32.81 8.26 -3.11
C SER A 221 32.38 6.81 -3.32
N GLN A 222 32.54 5.94 -2.33
CA GLN A 222 32.06 4.56 -2.35
C GLN A 222 30.73 4.36 -1.63
N ASP A 223 30.16 5.41 -1.03
CA ASP A 223 28.88 5.31 -0.33
C ASP A 223 27.75 5.61 -1.30
N VAL A 224 26.77 4.69 -1.34
CA VAL A 224 25.46 4.92 -1.96
C VAL A 224 24.39 4.80 -0.88
N VAL A 225 23.67 5.89 -0.67
CA VAL A 225 22.65 6.01 0.38
C VAL A 225 21.25 5.86 -0.22
N ILE A 226 20.51 4.91 0.31
CA ILE A 226 19.14 4.58 -0.11
C ILE A 226 18.21 4.75 1.08
N VAL A 227 17.16 5.55 0.91
CA VAL A 227 16.09 5.67 1.90
C VAL A 227 14.86 4.89 1.44
N LEU A 228 14.49 3.88 2.22
CA LEU A 228 13.23 3.14 2.10
C LEU A 228 12.12 3.95 2.81
N SER A 229 11.41 4.76 2.03
CA SER A 229 10.36 5.65 2.54
C SER A 229 9.00 4.97 2.48
N HIS A 230 8.22 5.08 3.55
CA HIS A 230 6.82 4.71 3.58
C HIS A 230 5.97 5.91 3.98
N LEU A 231 6.14 7.02 3.25
CA LEU A 231 5.53 8.32 3.53
C LEU A 231 4.48 8.71 2.48
N GLY A 232 4.67 8.27 1.24
CA GLY A 232 3.75 8.53 0.14
C GLY A 232 4.05 9.78 -0.66
N TYR A 233 3.56 9.76 -1.89
CA TYR A 233 3.64 10.85 -2.84
C TYR A 233 2.43 11.79 -2.74
N ALA A 234 2.68 13.06 -2.46
CA ALA A 234 1.65 14.11 -2.42
C ALA A 234 1.67 15.06 -3.64
N GLY A 235 2.49 14.79 -4.66
CA GLY A 235 2.67 15.71 -5.77
C GLY A 235 3.77 16.77 -5.52
N PRO A 236 4.11 17.58 -6.53
CA PRO A 236 5.16 18.58 -6.44
C PRO A 236 4.82 19.74 -5.49
N LYS A 237 3.55 19.95 -5.17
CA LYS A 237 3.09 20.95 -4.20
C LYS A 237 3.25 20.49 -2.74
N GLY A 238 3.63 19.23 -2.52
CA GLY A 238 3.72 18.63 -1.19
C GLY A 238 2.37 18.34 -0.54
N ASP A 239 2.40 17.85 0.70
CA ASP A 239 1.19 17.64 1.48
C ASP A 239 0.63 18.98 1.97
N LYS A 240 -0.66 19.22 1.70
CA LYS A 240 -1.38 20.46 2.04
C LYS A 240 -1.44 20.76 3.54
N ASP A 241 -1.34 19.73 4.39
CA ASP A 241 -1.42 19.85 5.85
C ASP A 241 0.01 19.88 6.45
N GLY A 242 1.05 20.10 5.63
CA GLY A 242 2.44 20.22 6.07
C GLY A 242 3.09 18.91 6.49
N ARG A 243 2.46 17.75 6.23
CA ARG A 243 3.03 16.44 6.57
C ARG A 243 4.27 16.15 5.72
N ILE A 244 5.17 15.35 6.27
CA ILE A 244 6.33 14.83 5.53
C ILE A 244 5.87 13.84 4.46
N THR A 245 6.52 13.91 3.30
CA THR A 245 6.26 13.08 2.12
C THR A 245 7.56 12.46 1.61
N GLY A 246 7.46 11.45 0.76
CA GLY A 246 8.65 10.84 0.15
C GLY A 246 9.56 11.83 -0.60
N PRO A 247 9.03 12.79 -1.39
CA PRO A 247 9.84 13.84 -2.01
C PRO A 247 10.60 14.74 -1.03
N ASP A 248 10.12 14.94 0.19
CA ASP A 248 10.84 15.75 1.20
C ASP A 248 12.13 15.05 1.66
N VAL A 249 12.11 13.71 1.72
CA VAL A 249 13.28 12.90 2.09
C VAL A 249 14.35 12.95 1.00
N ALA A 250 13.94 13.07 -0.27
CA ALA A 250 14.89 13.16 -1.39
C ALA A 250 15.73 14.45 -1.35
N ALA A 251 15.31 15.47 -0.60
CA ALA A 251 16.06 16.71 -0.41
C ALA A 251 17.12 16.63 0.71
N VAL A 252 17.19 15.52 1.46
CA VAL A 252 18.16 15.34 2.54
C VAL A 252 19.58 15.20 1.97
N PRO A 253 20.57 15.95 2.49
CA PRO A 253 21.96 15.82 2.04
C PRO A 253 22.48 14.37 2.14
N ASN A 254 23.36 14.01 1.21
CA ASN A 254 23.97 12.67 1.07
C ASN A 254 23.01 11.54 0.69
N VAL A 255 21.72 11.78 0.49
CA VAL A 255 20.81 10.77 -0.07
C VAL A 255 20.98 10.69 -1.58
N ASP A 256 21.20 9.48 -2.12
CA ASP A 256 21.30 9.25 -3.56
C ASP A 256 19.97 8.76 -4.16
N PHE A 257 19.25 7.90 -3.43
CA PHE A 257 18.00 7.30 -3.89
C PHE A 257 16.93 7.26 -2.79
N VAL A 258 15.68 7.54 -3.16
CA VAL A 258 14.50 7.33 -2.33
C VAL A 258 13.53 6.41 -3.05
N ALA A 259 13.28 5.25 -2.46
CA ALA A 259 12.25 4.31 -2.90
C ALA A 259 11.07 4.42 -1.94
N ASP A 260 9.95 4.95 -2.41
CA ASP A 260 8.80 5.31 -1.58
C ASP A 260 7.60 4.35 -1.75
N GLY A 261 6.75 4.28 -0.73
CA GLY A 261 5.52 3.48 -0.67
C GLY A 261 4.28 4.29 -0.29
N HIS A 262 3.33 3.68 0.43
CA HIS A 262 2.16 4.27 1.09
C HIS A 262 1.05 4.85 0.20
N SER A 263 1.40 5.59 -0.85
CA SER A 263 0.42 6.32 -1.67
C SER A 263 -0.27 5.46 -2.72
N HIS A 264 0.26 4.27 -3.00
CA HIS A 264 -0.18 3.34 -4.05
C HIS A 264 -0.14 3.92 -5.47
N LYS A 265 0.58 5.04 -5.63
CA LYS A 265 0.72 5.70 -6.92
C LYS A 265 2.09 5.40 -7.50
N ALA A 266 2.11 4.70 -8.63
CA ALA A 266 3.33 4.55 -9.40
C ALA A 266 3.85 5.94 -9.83
N VAL A 267 5.11 6.24 -9.51
CA VAL A 267 5.80 7.47 -9.87
C VAL A 267 7.12 7.08 -10.51
N ALA A 268 7.29 7.47 -11.77
CA ALA A 268 8.54 7.25 -12.49
C ALA A 268 9.71 7.99 -11.80
N PRO A 269 10.93 7.45 -11.88
CA PRO A 269 12.13 8.06 -11.31
C PRO A 269 12.29 9.53 -11.69
N ASN A 270 12.50 10.39 -10.69
CA ASN A 270 12.65 11.83 -10.86
C ASN A 270 13.78 12.38 -9.97
N ARG A 271 14.60 13.28 -10.51
CA ARG A 271 15.72 13.98 -9.85
C ARG A 271 15.38 15.40 -9.38
N ASP A 272 14.17 15.91 -9.65
CA ASP A 272 13.75 17.28 -9.32
C ASP A 272 13.77 17.59 -7.81
N TYR A 273 13.85 16.57 -6.96
CA TYR A 273 13.77 16.69 -5.51
C TYR A 273 15.14 16.63 -4.81
N GLY A 274 16.25 16.43 -5.54
CA GLY A 274 17.59 16.22 -5.00
C GLY A 274 18.12 14.83 -5.37
N ALA A 275 17.82 13.83 -4.53
CA ALA A 275 18.03 12.41 -4.82
C ALA A 275 17.10 11.91 -5.94
N ILE A 276 17.40 10.73 -6.52
CA ILE A 276 16.44 10.07 -7.40
C ILE A 276 15.29 9.49 -6.57
N TYR A 277 14.10 10.02 -6.76
CA TYR A 277 12.87 9.57 -6.11
C TYR A 277 12.02 8.73 -7.05
N ALA A 278 11.47 7.62 -6.56
CA ALA A 278 10.41 6.88 -7.25
C ALA A 278 9.43 6.23 -6.25
N ASN A 279 8.28 5.78 -6.77
CA ASN A 279 7.31 4.97 -6.04
C ASN A 279 6.82 3.85 -6.96
N GLY A 280 6.84 2.60 -6.48
CA GLY A 280 6.47 1.42 -7.26
C GLY A 280 4.97 1.19 -7.41
N GLY A 281 4.13 2.03 -6.81
CA GLY A 281 2.68 1.84 -6.83
C GLY A 281 2.25 0.83 -5.77
N ARG A 282 1.66 -0.29 -6.19
CA ARG A 282 1.11 -1.30 -5.28
C ARG A 282 1.15 -2.69 -5.91
N TYR A 283 0.93 -3.70 -5.08
CA TYR A 283 0.64 -5.09 -5.47
C TYR A 283 1.74 -5.74 -6.32
N LEU A 284 2.95 -5.18 -6.30
CA LEU A 284 4.04 -5.61 -7.17
C LEU A 284 3.68 -5.55 -8.67
N GLU A 285 2.83 -4.57 -9.05
CA GLU A 285 2.60 -4.19 -10.45
C GLU A 285 3.89 -3.64 -11.09
N HIS A 286 4.70 -2.98 -10.25
CA HIS A 286 6.04 -2.52 -10.58
C HIS A 286 7.02 -2.80 -9.43
N PHE A 287 8.31 -2.82 -9.75
CA PHE A 287 9.40 -2.66 -8.78
C PHE A 287 10.38 -1.59 -9.27
N MET A 288 11.13 -1.00 -8.34
CA MET A 288 12.19 -0.05 -8.64
C MET A 288 13.52 -0.80 -8.77
N LEU A 289 14.22 -0.63 -9.87
CA LEU A 289 15.53 -1.21 -10.12
C LEU A 289 16.59 -0.12 -10.09
N ILE A 290 17.41 -0.10 -9.04
CA ILE A 290 18.60 0.76 -8.99
C ILE A 290 19.77 -0.03 -9.57
N THR A 291 20.44 0.56 -10.56
CA THR A 291 21.63 -0.01 -11.19
C THR A 291 22.81 0.92 -10.92
N LEU A 292 23.85 0.39 -10.28
CA LEU A 292 25.03 1.14 -9.86
C LEU A 292 26.26 0.71 -10.67
N ASP A 293 26.96 1.69 -11.23
CA ASP A 293 28.31 1.59 -11.78
C ASP A 293 29.19 2.57 -10.99
N GLY A 294 29.64 2.11 -9.83
CA GLY A 294 30.23 2.97 -8.80
C GLY A 294 29.19 3.88 -8.17
N LYS A 295 29.59 5.13 -7.86
CA LYS A 295 28.67 6.16 -7.36
C LYS A 295 27.73 6.70 -8.47
N LYS A 296 28.02 6.41 -9.73
CA LYS A 296 27.08 6.73 -10.82
C LYS A 296 26.02 5.65 -10.83
N GLY A 297 24.78 6.05 -10.57
CA GLY A 297 23.65 5.14 -10.61
C GLY A 297 22.40 5.79 -11.15
N ASP A 298 21.50 4.93 -11.61
CA ASP A 298 20.18 5.32 -12.06
C ASP A 298 19.13 4.37 -11.50
N MET A 299 17.88 4.84 -11.47
CA MET A 299 16.74 4.05 -11.04
C MET A 299 15.76 3.91 -12.21
N ALA A 300 15.22 2.71 -12.41
CA ALA A 300 14.17 2.44 -13.38
C ALA A 300 12.94 1.86 -12.66
N LEU A 301 11.75 2.24 -13.12
CA LEU A 301 10.51 1.59 -12.70
C LEU A 301 10.17 0.47 -13.70
N LYS A 302 10.15 -0.78 -13.24
CA LYS A 302 9.94 -1.97 -14.07
C LYS A 302 8.55 -2.53 -13.84
N SER A 303 7.77 -2.62 -14.91
CA SER A 303 6.42 -3.20 -14.93
C SER A 303 6.45 -4.69 -15.26
N TYR A 304 5.30 -5.36 -15.13
CA TYR A 304 5.12 -6.74 -15.63
C TYR A 304 5.55 -6.90 -17.10
N ALA A 305 5.18 -5.96 -17.97
CA ALA A 305 5.51 -6.04 -19.39
C ALA A 305 7.02 -6.01 -19.66
N ASP A 306 7.79 -5.31 -18.82
CA ASP A 306 9.25 -5.21 -18.94
C ASP A 306 9.98 -6.52 -18.59
N VAL A 307 9.30 -7.45 -17.93
CA VAL A 307 9.90 -8.69 -17.39
C VAL A 307 9.10 -9.94 -17.76
N ALA A 308 8.15 -9.82 -18.69
CA ALA A 308 7.21 -10.89 -19.04
C ALA A 308 7.90 -12.12 -19.65
N ASP A 309 9.07 -11.94 -20.25
CA ASP A 309 9.92 -12.98 -20.84
C ASP A 309 10.74 -13.78 -19.82
N VAL A 310 10.90 -13.25 -18.60
CA VAL A 310 11.66 -13.93 -17.53
C VAL A 310 10.83 -15.03 -16.90
N VAL A 311 11.23 -16.29 -17.12
CA VAL A 311 10.53 -17.44 -16.54
C VAL A 311 10.57 -17.39 -15.00
N PRO A 312 9.42 -17.40 -14.30
CA PRO A 312 9.38 -17.39 -12.84
C PRO A 312 10.06 -18.61 -12.20
N ASP A 313 10.61 -18.44 -10.99
CA ASP A 313 11.18 -19.55 -10.22
C ASP A 313 10.13 -20.65 -10.00
N LYS A 314 10.40 -21.84 -10.51
CA LYS A 314 9.43 -22.93 -10.53
C LYS A 314 9.06 -23.40 -9.13
N ALA A 315 10.06 -23.56 -8.25
CA ALA A 315 9.83 -24.07 -6.89
C ALA A 315 8.96 -23.12 -6.08
N MET A 316 9.22 -21.82 -6.18
CA MET A 316 8.42 -20.78 -5.54
C MET A 316 7.02 -20.68 -6.15
N THR A 317 6.91 -20.76 -7.48
CA THR A 317 5.61 -20.77 -8.17
C THR A 317 4.73 -21.92 -7.69
N ASP A 318 5.30 -23.13 -7.61
CA ASP A 318 4.57 -24.31 -7.14
C ASP A 318 4.22 -24.22 -5.65
N SER A 319 5.13 -23.69 -4.81
CA SER A 319 4.89 -23.43 -3.40
C SER A 319 3.73 -22.46 -3.17
N ILE A 320 3.73 -21.31 -3.87
CA ILE A 320 2.64 -20.32 -3.80
C ILE A 320 1.33 -20.96 -4.25
N ARG A 321 1.31 -21.69 -5.37
CA ARG A 321 0.12 -22.38 -5.86
C ARG A 321 -0.42 -23.40 -4.86
N GLN A 322 0.45 -24.19 -4.22
CA GLN A 322 0.05 -25.20 -3.25
C GLN A 322 -0.55 -24.57 -1.99
N ILE A 323 0.09 -23.52 -1.47
CA ILE A 323 -0.42 -22.76 -0.34
C ILE A 323 -1.79 -22.18 -0.68
N ASP A 324 -1.89 -21.55 -1.85
CA ASP A 324 -3.11 -20.90 -2.30
C ASP A 324 -4.27 -21.90 -2.49
N ALA A 325 -3.99 -23.09 -3.02
CA ALA A 325 -4.98 -24.16 -3.18
C ALA A 325 -5.41 -24.79 -1.84
N ALA A 326 -4.49 -24.92 -0.88
CA ALA A 326 -4.78 -25.50 0.44
C ALA A 326 -5.71 -24.64 1.31
N GLN A 327 -5.91 -23.37 0.94
CA GLN A 327 -6.72 -22.42 1.71
C GLN A 327 -8.23 -22.58 1.52
N GLY A 328 -8.70 -23.40 0.56
CA GLY A 328 -10.14 -23.70 0.40
C GLY A 328 -11.01 -22.49 0.04
N LEU A 329 -10.42 -21.45 -0.57
CA LEU A 329 -11.12 -20.21 -0.93
C LEU A 329 -11.82 -20.27 -2.31
N GLU A 330 -11.82 -21.44 -2.95
CA GLU A 330 -12.38 -21.72 -4.27
C GLU A 330 -13.90 -21.98 -4.25
N GLU A 331 -14.57 -21.79 -3.10
CA GLU A 331 -16.03 -21.87 -3.04
C GLU A 331 -16.66 -20.71 -3.82
N VAL A 332 -17.44 -21.03 -4.86
CA VAL A 332 -18.28 -20.06 -5.57
C VAL A 332 -19.45 -19.65 -4.68
N ILE A 333 -19.49 -18.39 -4.29
CA ILE A 333 -20.53 -17.84 -3.40
C ILE A 333 -21.61 -17.05 -4.15
N PHE A 334 -21.30 -16.62 -5.36
CA PHE A 334 -22.16 -15.79 -6.23
C PHE A 334 -21.66 -15.89 -7.67
N THR A 335 -22.51 -15.59 -8.65
CA THR A 335 -22.11 -15.45 -10.05
C THR A 335 -22.48 -14.06 -10.52
N SER A 336 -21.48 -13.21 -10.72
CA SER A 336 -21.68 -11.85 -11.21
C SER A 336 -22.07 -11.88 -12.69
N PRO A 337 -23.11 -11.15 -13.11
CA PRO A 337 -23.54 -11.12 -14.51
C PRO A 337 -22.49 -10.51 -15.44
N ASP A 338 -21.71 -9.55 -14.95
CA ASP A 338 -20.52 -8.99 -15.61
C ASP A 338 -19.61 -8.28 -14.60
N ASP A 339 -18.47 -7.79 -15.08
CA ASP A 339 -17.50 -7.06 -14.25
C ASP A 339 -17.87 -5.58 -14.06
N SER A 340 -18.86 -5.04 -14.80
CA SER A 340 -19.08 -3.60 -14.92
C SER A 340 -19.67 -2.98 -13.65
N VAL A 341 -20.46 -3.75 -12.90
CA VAL A 341 -21.15 -3.28 -11.69
C VAL A 341 -20.19 -3.12 -10.52
N PHE A 342 -19.16 -3.96 -10.46
CA PHE A 342 -18.33 -4.11 -9.26
C PHE A 342 -16.89 -3.61 -9.43
N LYS A 343 -16.64 -2.66 -10.35
CA LYS A 343 -15.32 -2.02 -10.53
C LYS A 343 -14.98 -1.04 -9.39
N ASP A 344 -13.69 -0.90 -9.11
CA ASP A 344 -13.13 -0.09 -8.02
C ASP A 344 -12.78 1.36 -8.43
N GLY A 345 -12.75 1.66 -9.74
CA GLY A 345 -12.11 2.85 -10.32
C GLY A 345 -12.62 4.23 -9.86
N HIS A 346 -13.76 4.30 -9.16
CA HIS A 346 -14.36 5.56 -8.69
C HIS A 346 -14.63 5.62 -7.18
N LEU A 347 -14.22 4.63 -6.39
CA LEU A 347 -14.56 4.50 -4.96
C LEU A 347 -14.23 5.74 -4.12
N ARG A 348 -13.14 6.45 -4.43
CA ARG A 348 -12.75 7.65 -3.66
C ARG A 348 -13.47 8.93 -4.10
N LYS A 349 -14.02 8.95 -5.31
CA LYS A 349 -14.62 10.14 -5.92
C LYS A 349 -16.15 10.10 -5.93
N ASP A 350 -16.75 8.92 -5.99
CA ASP A 350 -18.18 8.71 -6.22
C ASP A 350 -18.76 7.61 -5.31
N SER A 351 -20.08 7.51 -5.26
CA SER A 351 -20.82 6.38 -4.70
C SER A 351 -20.94 5.27 -5.75
N THR A 352 -20.29 4.14 -5.50
CA THR A 352 -20.21 3.03 -6.46
C THR A 352 -21.25 1.94 -6.16
N PRO A 353 -21.68 1.14 -7.16
CA PRO A 353 -22.58 0.02 -6.88
C PRO A 353 -22.01 -0.97 -5.86
N LEU A 354 -20.72 -1.33 -5.96
CA LEU A 354 -20.03 -2.19 -4.98
C LEU A 354 -20.01 -1.57 -3.58
N GLY A 355 -19.62 -0.28 -3.47
CA GLY A 355 -19.59 0.40 -2.19
C GLY A 355 -20.96 0.50 -1.53
N ARG A 356 -22.02 0.72 -2.32
CA ARG A 356 -23.41 0.68 -1.83
C ARG A 356 -23.82 -0.71 -1.37
N LEU A 357 -23.51 -1.76 -2.13
CA LEU A 357 -23.79 -3.13 -1.73
C LEU A 357 -23.10 -3.49 -0.41
N ILE A 358 -21.85 -3.08 -0.23
CA ILE A 358 -21.10 -3.26 1.02
C ILE A 358 -21.82 -2.54 2.16
N CYS A 359 -22.16 -1.26 1.99
CA CYS A 359 -22.88 -0.50 3.02
C CYS A 359 -24.28 -1.05 3.30
N GLU A 360 -25.01 -1.52 2.28
CA GLU A 360 -26.29 -2.20 2.47
C GLU A 360 -26.13 -3.50 3.27
N SER A 361 -25.09 -4.27 2.98
CA SER A 361 -24.74 -5.49 3.71
C SER A 361 -24.48 -5.19 5.19
N MET A 362 -23.73 -4.12 5.46
CA MET A 362 -23.50 -3.61 6.82
C MET A 362 -24.81 -3.24 7.51
N ALA A 363 -25.63 -2.40 6.87
CA ALA A 363 -26.89 -1.92 7.41
C ALA A 363 -27.83 -3.07 7.78
N LYS A 364 -27.99 -4.06 6.88
CA LYS A 364 -28.82 -5.25 7.10
C LYS A 364 -28.27 -6.15 8.20
N ALA A 365 -26.94 -6.34 8.27
CA ALA A 365 -26.31 -7.18 9.30
C ALA A 365 -26.46 -6.58 10.70
N THR A 366 -26.54 -5.25 10.81
CA THR A 366 -26.61 -4.55 12.11
C THR A 366 -27.97 -3.95 12.45
N ASP A 367 -28.98 -4.12 11.60
CA ASP A 367 -30.30 -3.48 11.73
C ASP A 367 -30.17 -1.96 11.89
N SER A 368 -29.46 -1.33 10.95
CA SER A 368 -29.18 0.11 10.93
C SER A 368 -29.88 0.77 9.74
N ALA A 369 -30.38 1.99 9.94
CA ALA A 369 -31.03 2.76 8.87
C ALA A 369 -30.03 3.32 7.86
N ILE A 370 -28.80 3.59 8.32
CA ILE A 370 -27.73 4.18 7.52
C ILE A 370 -26.48 3.31 7.67
N ALA A 371 -25.67 3.22 6.63
CA ALA A 371 -24.32 2.69 6.74
C ALA A 371 -23.32 3.58 6.04
N LEU A 372 -22.12 3.72 6.61
CA LEU A 372 -21.00 4.43 6.02
C LEU A 372 -19.74 3.56 6.06
N HIS A 373 -19.01 3.53 4.96
CA HIS A 373 -17.73 2.82 4.86
C HIS A 373 -16.65 3.69 4.22
N THR A 374 -15.42 3.59 4.71
CA THR A 374 -14.29 4.33 4.13
C THR A 374 -13.89 3.72 2.79
N PRO A 375 -13.69 4.52 1.72
CA PRO A 375 -13.35 3.98 0.41
C PRO A 375 -11.96 3.32 0.39
N GLY A 376 -11.07 3.71 1.30
CA GLY A 376 -9.75 3.07 1.45
C GLY A 376 -9.80 1.64 1.99
N GLY A 377 -10.96 1.21 2.53
CA GLY A 377 -11.21 -0.15 3.00
C GLY A 377 -11.61 -1.13 1.88
N ILE A 378 -11.99 -0.61 0.71
CA ILE A 378 -12.35 -1.38 -0.48
C ILE A 378 -11.14 -1.40 -1.41
N ARG A 379 -10.59 -2.59 -1.67
CA ARG A 379 -9.23 -2.76 -2.21
C ARG A 379 -9.16 -3.40 -3.59
N ALA A 380 -10.26 -4.01 -4.02
CA ALA A 380 -10.46 -4.61 -5.31
C ALA A 380 -11.93 -4.48 -5.74
N GLY A 381 -12.20 -4.81 -7.00
CA GLY A 381 -13.55 -5.08 -7.50
C GLY A 381 -13.91 -6.56 -7.45
N LEU A 382 -15.14 -6.91 -7.81
CA LEU A 382 -15.53 -8.31 -8.04
C LEU A 382 -15.39 -8.69 -9.52
N PRO A 383 -14.95 -9.92 -9.83
CA PRO A 383 -14.89 -10.40 -11.21
C PRO A 383 -16.30 -10.62 -11.80
N GLY A 384 -16.39 -10.56 -13.13
CA GLY A 384 -17.53 -11.10 -13.87
C GLY A 384 -17.50 -12.63 -13.87
N GLY A 385 -18.66 -13.28 -13.80
CA GLY A 385 -18.75 -14.74 -13.68
C GLY A 385 -18.63 -15.23 -12.24
N PRO A 386 -18.08 -16.43 -11.98
CA PRO A 386 -17.98 -16.99 -10.64
C PRO A 386 -17.19 -16.08 -9.69
N VAL A 387 -17.83 -15.72 -8.58
CA VAL A 387 -17.24 -14.97 -7.48
C VAL A 387 -17.00 -15.93 -6.33
N HIS A 388 -15.77 -15.95 -5.83
CA HIS A 388 -15.33 -16.83 -4.76
C HIS A 388 -15.18 -16.07 -3.44
N ARG A 389 -15.05 -16.81 -2.33
CA ARG A 389 -14.75 -16.20 -1.03
C ARG A 389 -13.43 -15.41 -1.05
N ARG A 390 -12.44 -15.86 -1.83
CA ARG A 390 -11.19 -15.13 -2.06
C ARG A 390 -11.42 -13.72 -2.57
N ASP A 391 -12.31 -13.56 -3.55
CA ASP A 391 -12.60 -12.25 -4.14
C ASP A 391 -13.15 -11.28 -3.09
N LEU A 392 -13.96 -11.75 -2.14
CA LEU A 392 -14.45 -10.89 -1.04
C LEU A 392 -13.34 -10.46 -0.10
N LEU A 393 -12.42 -11.37 0.22
CA LEU A 393 -11.27 -11.10 1.05
C LEU A 393 -10.26 -10.17 0.35
N ASP A 394 -10.21 -10.16 -0.98
CA ASP A 394 -9.43 -9.19 -1.75
C ASP A 394 -10.15 -7.82 -1.82
N VAL A 395 -11.48 -7.79 -1.89
CA VAL A 395 -12.28 -6.55 -1.84
C VAL A 395 -12.18 -5.89 -0.47
N LEU A 396 -12.28 -6.67 0.61
CA LEU A 396 -12.31 -6.20 2.00
C LEU A 396 -11.20 -6.88 2.83
N PRO A 397 -9.92 -6.54 2.60
CA PRO A 397 -8.81 -7.32 3.11
C PRO A 397 -8.34 -6.92 4.51
N PHE A 398 -9.13 -6.12 5.20
CA PHE A 398 -8.90 -5.78 6.58
C PHE A 398 -9.99 -6.54 7.34
N ASP A 399 -9.61 -7.34 8.33
CA ASP A 399 -10.52 -8.07 9.24
C ASP A 399 -11.30 -7.07 10.12
N ASP A 400 -12.08 -6.23 9.45
CA ASP A 400 -12.71 -5.04 9.99
C ASP A 400 -14.09 -5.46 10.51
N ARG A 401 -14.29 -5.22 11.80
CA ARG A 401 -15.53 -5.59 12.49
C ARG A 401 -16.64 -4.60 12.19
N LEU A 402 -17.88 -5.09 12.18
CA LEU A 402 -19.07 -4.26 12.05
C LEU A 402 -19.39 -3.59 13.38
N VAL A 403 -19.59 -2.27 13.34
CA VAL A 403 -19.95 -1.46 14.50
C VAL A 403 -21.27 -0.75 14.21
N ALA A 404 -22.21 -0.83 15.15
CA ALA A 404 -23.47 -0.10 15.09
C ALA A 404 -23.54 0.91 16.23
N VAL A 405 -23.77 2.19 15.89
CA VAL A 405 -23.76 3.30 16.85
C VAL A 405 -24.87 4.29 16.55
N GLU A 406 -25.28 5.02 17.58
CA GLU A 406 -26.15 6.18 17.43
C GLU A 406 -25.31 7.41 17.06
N MET A 407 -25.63 8.04 15.93
CA MET A 407 -25.00 9.28 15.47
C MET A 407 -26.07 10.35 15.25
N THR A 408 -25.76 11.60 15.59
CA THR A 408 -26.63 12.72 15.21
C THR A 408 -26.56 12.98 13.71
N GLY A 409 -27.62 13.54 13.12
CA GLY A 409 -27.59 13.94 11.70
C GLY A 409 -26.42 14.87 11.38
N LYS A 410 -26.04 15.74 12.32
CA LYS A 410 -24.84 16.58 12.20
C LYS A 410 -23.56 15.74 12.10
N GLN A 411 -23.38 14.76 12.97
CA GLN A 411 -22.19 13.88 12.92
C GLN A 411 -22.12 13.12 11.59
N ILE A 412 -23.26 12.65 11.07
CA ILE A 412 -23.35 11.99 9.76
C ILE A 412 -22.95 12.98 8.65
N ALA A 413 -23.55 14.18 8.61
CA ALA A 413 -23.24 15.19 7.60
C ALA A 413 -21.77 15.62 7.61
N ASP A 414 -21.16 15.73 8.79
CA ASP A 414 -19.75 16.09 8.94
C ASP A 414 -18.79 15.04 8.33
N THR A 415 -19.21 13.77 8.20
CA THR A 415 -18.41 12.74 7.51
C THR A 415 -18.24 13.04 6.02
N PHE A 416 -19.29 13.54 5.37
CA PHE A 416 -19.26 13.88 3.95
C PHE A 416 -18.45 15.16 3.70
N LYS A 417 -18.53 16.14 4.61
CA LYS A 417 -17.69 17.35 4.54
C LYS A 417 -16.20 17.03 4.63
N ARG A 418 -15.82 16.13 5.54
CA ARG A 418 -14.42 15.68 5.70
C ARG A 418 -13.94 14.79 4.55
N GLY A 419 -14.83 13.98 3.96
CA GLY A 419 -14.50 13.08 2.85
C GLY A 419 -14.44 13.76 1.47
N GLY A 420 -15.24 14.80 1.26
CA GLY A 420 -15.35 15.52 -0.03
C GLY A 420 -14.37 16.68 -0.24
N GLY A 421 -13.78 17.21 0.85
CA GLY A 421 -12.82 18.31 0.80
C GLY A 421 -11.39 17.90 0.40
N HIS A 422 -10.58 18.90 0.01
CA HIS A 422 -9.16 18.72 -0.34
C HIS A 422 -8.41 17.95 0.76
N GLY A 423 -7.88 16.78 0.37
CA GLY A 423 -7.18 15.77 1.17
C GLY A 423 -7.95 15.12 2.33
N GLY A 424 -9.27 14.97 2.18
CA GLY A 424 -9.98 13.83 2.73
C GLY A 424 -9.55 12.51 2.08
N ARG A 425 -9.76 11.37 2.73
CA ARG A 425 -9.43 10.02 2.21
C ARG A 425 -10.36 9.55 1.07
N GLY A 426 -11.21 10.44 0.54
CA GLY A 426 -12.28 10.18 -0.43
C GLY A 426 -13.67 10.23 0.19
N LEU A 427 -14.70 10.34 -0.67
CA LEU A 427 -16.11 10.27 -0.28
C LEU A 427 -16.39 8.93 0.42
N PRO A 428 -16.98 8.89 1.65
CA PRO A 428 -17.44 7.63 2.21
C PRO A 428 -18.40 6.94 1.25
N GLN A 429 -18.33 5.61 1.13
CA GLN A 429 -19.41 4.83 0.54
C GLN A 429 -20.57 4.79 1.53
N PHE A 430 -21.82 4.76 1.05
CA PHE A 430 -22.98 4.90 1.92
C PHE A 430 -24.22 4.16 1.43
N TYR A 431 -25.10 3.82 2.37
CA TYR A 431 -26.44 3.29 2.16
C TYR A 431 -27.45 4.00 3.07
N GLY A 432 -28.71 4.08 2.65
CA GLY A 432 -29.80 4.66 3.42
C GLY A 432 -29.97 6.17 3.29
N LEU A 433 -29.11 6.82 2.49
CA LEU A 433 -29.11 8.27 2.24
C LEU A 433 -29.09 8.57 0.74
N ASP A 434 -29.73 9.68 0.37
CA ASP A 434 -29.55 10.38 -0.90
C ASP A 434 -28.82 11.70 -0.65
N VAL A 435 -27.82 12.01 -1.49
CA VAL A 435 -26.90 13.13 -1.31
C VAL A 435 -26.88 14.03 -2.55
N TRP A 436 -27.18 15.31 -2.36
CA TRP A 436 -27.08 16.34 -3.38
C TRP A 436 -25.77 17.10 -3.20
N ALA A 437 -24.99 17.24 -4.25
CA ALA A 437 -23.64 17.77 -4.20
C ALA A 437 -23.25 18.53 -5.46
N TRP A 438 -22.16 19.29 -5.41
CA TRP A 438 -21.50 19.87 -6.59
C TRP A 438 -19.99 19.69 -6.47
N ARG A 439 -19.26 19.94 -7.56
CA ARG A 439 -17.79 20.01 -7.53
C ARG A 439 -17.32 21.42 -7.79
N ASP A 440 -16.31 21.86 -7.06
CA ASP A 440 -15.64 23.12 -7.35
C ASP A 440 -14.66 22.99 -8.54
N GLY A 441 -14.01 24.09 -8.92
CA GLY A 441 -13.07 24.13 -10.04
C GLY A 441 -11.84 23.23 -9.87
N ASP A 442 -11.52 22.83 -8.64
CA ASP A 442 -10.43 21.91 -8.32
C ASP A 442 -10.93 20.44 -8.22
N GLY A 443 -12.22 20.21 -8.44
CA GLY A 443 -12.86 18.89 -8.45
C GLY A 443 -13.27 18.36 -7.06
N ALA A 444 -13.14 19.16 -6.00
CA ALA A 444 -13.55 18.78 -4.65
C ALA A 444 -15.08 18.72 -4.54
N LEU A 445 -15.59 17.72 -3.84
CA LEU A 445 -17.03 17.52 -3.69
C LEU A 445 -17.57 18.29 -2.48
N HIS A 446 -18.61 19.08 -2.70
CA HIS A 446 -19.32 19.81 -1.68
C HIS A 446 -20.76 19.33 -1.59
N VAL A 447 -21.28 19.13 -0.38
CA VAL A 447 -22.64 18.62 -0.15
C VAL A 447 -23.61 19.76 0.09
N ALA A 448 -24.64 19.86 -0.75
CA ALA A 448 -25.75 20.79 -0.61
C ALA A 448 -26.80 20.29 0.38
N GLY A 449 -27.03 18.97 0.44
CA GLY A 449 -27.97 18.39 1.40
C GLY A 449 -28.06 16.88 1.37
N LEU A 450 -28.62 16.32 2.44
CA LEU A 450 -28.84 14.89 2.61
C LEU A 450 -30.29 14.60 2.98
N ARG A 451 -30.86 13.54 2.40
CA ARG A 451 -32.15 12.95 2.79
C ARG A 451 -31.97 11.48 3.13
N LEU A 452 -32.82 10.96 4.00
CA LEU A 452 -33.03 9.52 4.09
C LEU A 452 -33.66 9.03 2.78
N THR A 453 -33.45 7.77 2.45
CA THR A 453 -34.12 7.11 1.30
C THR A 453 -35.65 7.07 1.44
N SER A 454 -36.20 7.33 2.64
CA SER A 454 -37.63 7.57 2.85
C SER A 454 -38.10 8.95 2.39
N GLY A 455 -37.21 9.85 1.98
CA GLY A 455 -37.49 11.21 1.54
C GLY A 455 -37.31 12.29 2.63
N GLU A 456 -37.26 11.90 3.91
CA GLU A 456 -37.10 12.85 5.03
C GLU A 456 -35.74 13.57 4.97
N PRO A 457 -35.68 14.90 5.16
CA PRO A 457 -34.41 15.60 5.36
C PRO A 457 -33.65 15.04 6.57
N LEU A 458 -32.31 14.94 6.46
CA LEU A 458 -31.48 14.54 7.58
C LEU A 458 -31.50 15.63 8.67
N ASN A 459 -32.32 15.45 9.70
CA ASN A 459 -32.37 16.36 10.84
C ASN A 459 -31.03 16.34 11.62
N PRO A 460 -30.37 17.50 11.85
CA PRO A 460 -29.03 17.56 12.45
C PRO A 460 -28.97 17.09 13.91
N ASP A 461 -30.06 17.23 14.67
CA ASP A 461 -30.10 16.94 16.10
C ASP A 461 -30.71 15.56 16.41
N LYS A 462 -31.49 14.99 15.48
CA LYS A 462 -32.02 13.62 15.58
C LYS A 462 -30.87 12.61 15.54
N LYS A 463 -30.97 11.57 16.37
CA LYS A 463 -30.07 10.42 16.36
C LYS A 463 -30.57 9.35 15.41
N TYR A 464 -29.64 8.73 14.71
CA TYR A 464 -29.88 7.62 13.80
C TYR A 464 -28.93 6.48 14.14
N ARG A 465 -29.42 5.26 14.01
CA ARG A 465 -28.59 4.06 14.10
C ARG A 465 -27.82 3.89 12.80
N VAL A 466 -26.49 3.93 12.90
CA VAL A 466 -25.55 3.90 11.77
C VAL A 466 -24.63 2.70 11.89
N ALA A 467 -24.49 1.93 10.81
CA ALA A 467 -23.47 0.91 10.66
C ALA A 467 -22.18 1.52 10.11
N LEU A 468 -21.05 1.22 10.75
CA LEU A 468 -19.71 1.65 10.36
C LEU A 468 -18.78 0.44 10.33
N ASN A 469 -17.73 0.48 9.52
CA ASN A 469 -16.60 -0.40 9.79
C ASN A 469 -15.85 0.07 11.03
N GLY A 470 -15.24 -0.85 11.77
CA GLY A 470 -14.57 -0.58 13.03
C GLY A 470 -13.51 0.51 12.92
N PHE A 471 -12.74 0.54 11.83
CA PHE A 471 -11.76 1.61 11.60
C PHE A 471 -12.39 3.01 11.59
N MET A 472 -13.53 3.19 10.89
CA MET A 472 -14.22 4.48 10.84
C MET A 472 -14.78 4.87 12.21
N ALA A 473 -15.43 3.94 12.91
CA ALA A 473 -15.98 4.19 14.25
C ALA A 473 -14.89 4.63 15.25
N ARG A 474 -13.73 3.95 15.27
CA ARG A 474 -12.58 4.29 16.13
C ARG A 474 -11.95 5.63 15.75
N ASN A 475 -11.93 6.01 14.48
CA ASN A 475 -11.43 7.33 14.05
C ASN A 475 -12.36 8.48 14.42
N MET A 476 -13.64 8.17 14.63
CA MET A 476 -14.65 9.13 15.08
C MET A 476 -14.78 9.16 16.61
N ASN A 477 -13.93 8.42 17.34
CA ASN A 477 -14.02 8.23 18.80
C ASN A 477 -15.40 7.74 19.26
N LEU A 478 -16.05 6.91 18.44
CA LEU A 478 -17.35 6.33 18.75
C LEU A 478 -17.16 5.04 19.56
N PRO A 479 -18.13 4.69 20.43
CA PRO A 479 -18.06 3.46 21.20
C PRO A 479 -18.09 2.25 20.26
N THR A 480 -17.09 1.37 20.39
CA THR A 480 -16.96 0.16 19.57
C THR A 480 -17.25 -1.13 20.33
N LYS A 481 -17.69 -1.02 21.60
CA LYS A 481 -18.17 -2.18 22.36
C LYS A 481 -19.49 -2.65 21.76
N ASN A 482 -19.60 -3.96 21.53
CA ASN A 482 -20.68 -4.69 20.84
C ASN A 482 -20.37 -4.98 19.38
N ASP A 483 -19.50 -5.96 19.21
CA ASP A 483 -19.28 -6.68 17.98
C ASP A 483 -20.58 -7.13 17.32
N ARG A 484 -20.72 -6.86 16.02
CA ARG A 484 -21.85 -7.34 15.22
C ARG A 484 -21.43 -8.30 14.11
N GLY A 485 -20.23 -8.88 14.22
CA GLY A 485 -19.67 -9.79 13.22
C GLY A 485 -18.66 -9.10 12.29
N ASN A 486 -18.18 -9.86 11.31
CA ASN A 486 -17.19 -9.42 10.34
C ASN A 486 -17.86 -8.84 9.07
N LEU A 487 -17.24 -7.82 8.47
CA LEU A 487 -17.74 -7.13 7.28
C LEU A 487 -17.82 -8.03 6.03
N VAL A 488 -16.81 -8.90 5.81
CA VAL A 488 -16.75 -9.88 4.73
C VAL A 488 -17.92 -10.86 4.84
N ASP A 489 -18.19 -11.38 6.04
CA ASP A 489 -19.30 -12.32 6.25
C ASP A 489 -20.66 -11.68 5.96
N ALA A 490 -20.82 -10.38 6.28
CA ALA A 490 -22.05 -9.66 5.95
C ALA A 490 -22.24 -9.49 4.44
N LEU A 491 -21.18 -9.19 3.70
CA LEU A 491 -21.20 -9.09 2.24
C LEU A 491 -21.49 -10.46 1.61
N GLU A 492 -20.79 -11.51 2.04
CA GLU A 492 -21.01 -12.89 1.59
C GLU A 492 -22.47 -13.31 1.77
N LYS A 493 -23.04 -13.03 2.94
CA LYS A 493 -24.44 -13.35 3.25
C LYS A 493 -25.43 -12.62 2.34
N GLN A 494 -25.13 -11.39 1.90
CA GLN A 494 -25.99 -10.72 0.90
C GLN A 494 -25.81 -11.34 -0.48
N LEU A 495 -24.58 -11.60 -0.91
CA LEU A 495 -24.29 -12.19 -2.22
C LEU A 495 -24.94 -13.57 -2.37
N LYS A 496 -24.86 -14.43 -1.34
CA LYS A 496 -25.52 -15.76 -1.30
C LYS A 496 -27.06 -15.69 -1.35
N LYS A 497 -27.68 -14.56 -1.00
CA LYS A 497 -29.13 -14.35 -1.12
C LYS A 497 -29.55 -13.90 -2.52
N GLY A 498 -28.61 -13.60 -3.40
CA GLY A 498 -28.85 -12.98 -4.69
C GLY A 498 -28.86 -11.45 -4.59
N VAL A 499 -28.32 -10.82 -5.62
CA VAL A 499 -28.21 -9.37 -5.76
C VAL A 499 -28.78 -8.96 -7.11
N ASP A 500 -29.63 -7.95 -7.11
CA ASP A 500 -30.12 -7.33 -8.34
C ASP A 500 -29.04 -6.38 -8.90
N ALA A 501 -28.21 -6.92 -9.78
CA ALA A 501 -27.11 -6.20 -10.40
C ALA A 501 -27.59 -5.01 -11.25
N GLU A 502 -28.78 -5.09 -11.86
CA GLU A 502 -29.30 -4.01 -12.69
C GLU A 502 -29.85 -2.87 -11.82
N ALA A 503 -30.53 -3.18 -10.72
CA ALA A 503 -30.90 -2.19 -9.72
C ALA A 503 -29.66 -1.51 -9.11
N LEU A 504 -28.60 -2.28 -8.81
CA LEU A 504 -27.34 -1.72 -8.35
C LEU A 504 -26.65 -0.85 -9.41
N ARG A 505 -26.73 -1.20 -10.68
CA ARG A 505 -26.14 -0.42 -11.79
C ARG A 505 -26.88 0.89 -12.03
N SER A 506 -28.21 0.83 -12.10
CA SER A 506 -29.08 1.96 -12.45
C SER A 506 -29.37 2.89 -11.28
N GLY A 507 -29.37 2.37 -10.05
CA GLY A 507 -29.63 3.15 -8.86
C GLY A 507 -28.62 4.28 -8.71
N LYS A 508 -29.04 5.42 -8.16
CA LYS A 508 -28.16 6.54 -7.79
C LYS A 508 -28.57 7.06 -6.42
N ASN A 509 -27.58 7.34 -5.59
CA ASN A 509 -27.77 7.98 -4.29
C ASN A 509 -26.82 9.18 -4.08
N LEU A 510 -25.97 9.49 -5.07
CA LEU A 510 -25.22 10.72 -5.18
C LEU A 510 -25.66 11.46 -6.45
N PHE A 511 -26.11 12.69 -6.27
CA PHE A 511 -26.56 13.58 -7.34
C PHE A 511 -25.61 14.77 -7.40
N VAL A 512 -24.74 14.81 -8.41
CA VAL A 512 -23.74 15.87 -8.60
C VAL A 512 -24.21 16.86 -9.66
N PHE A 513 -24.33 18.13 -9.27
CA PHE A 513 -24.79 19.23 -10.12
C PHE A 513 -23.63 20.12 -10.58
N ALA A 514 -23.90 20.98 -11.57
CA ALA A 514 -22.90 21.85 -12.18
C ALA A 514 -22.31 22.87 -11.19
N ASP A 515 -23.12 23.37 -10.26
CA ASP A 515 -22.70 24.35 -9.27
C ASP A 515 -23.55 24.24 -7.99
N GLN A 516 -23.16 25.05 -6.99
CA GLN A 516 -23.82 25.13 -5.69
C GLN A 516 -25.30 25.49 -5.81
N THR A 517 -25.63 26.52 -6.60
CA THR A 517 -26.99 27.04 -6.75
C THR A 517 -27.92 25.95 -7.27
N ALA A 518 -27.50 25.23 -8.32
CA ALA A 518 -28.26 24.13 -8.90
C ALA A 518 -28.46 22.98 -7.89
N ALA A 519 -27.41 22.61 -7.16
CA ALA A 519 -27.50 21.56 -6.15
C ALA A 519 -28.49 21.92 -5.01
N GLU A 520 -28.41 23.14 -4.50
CA GLU A 520 -29.26 23.63 -3.41
C GLU A 520 -30.72 23.86 -3.84
N GLU A 521 -30.95 24.30 -5.08
CA GLU A 521 -32.31 24.44 -5.62
C GLU A 521 -33.00 23.09 -5.75
N VAL A 522 -32.35 22.11 -6.38
CA VAL A 522 -32.93 20.77 -6.56
C VAL A 522 -33.13 20.07 -5.21
N PHE A 523 -32.19 20.22 -4.27
CA PHE A 523 -32.35 19.67 -2.92
C PHE A 523 -33.59 20.22 -2.18
N ARG A 524 -33.85 21.53 -2.32
CA ARG A 524 -35.05 22.17 -1.74
C ARG A 524 -36.33 21.64 -2.39
N GLN A 525 -36.36 21.53 -3.72
CA GLN A 525 -37.52 21.05 -4.46
C GLN A 525 -37.82 19.56 -4.21
N ALA A 526 -36.79 18.74 -3.97
CA ALA A 526 -36.94 17.32 -3.67
C ALA A 526 -37.74 17.03 -2.38
N GLY A 527 -37.98 18.03 -1.53
CA GLY A 527 -38.81 17.90 -0.32
C GLY A 527 -40.30 18.11 -0.51
N ASN A 528 -40.74 18.47 -1.72
CA ASN A 528 -42.14 18.78 -2.03
C ASN A 528 -42.81 17.66 -2.85
N ARG A 529 -42.29 16.43 -2.79
CA ARG A 529 -42.87 15.25 -3.47
C ARG A 529 -43.46 14.25 -2.48
#